data_AF-A0A3B4ZMF8-F1
#
_entry.id   AF-A0A3B4ZMF8-F1
#
_cell.length_a   1.000
_cell.length_b   1.000
_cell.length_c   1.000
_cell.angle_alpha   90.00
_cell.angle_beta   90.00
_cell.angle_gamma   90.00
#
_symmetry.space_group_name_H-M   'P 1'
#
loop_
_entity.id
_entity.type
_entity.pdbx_description
1 polymer ?
#
loop_
_entity_poly.entity_id
_entity_poly.type
_entity_poly.pdbx_seq_one_letter_code
_entity_poly.pdbx_strand_id
1 'polypeptide(L)' 'ISVEVKTISPDDGGIFPKKGQTCVVHYIGMLQNGNKFSSQSGVP' A
#
# COMPACT_ATOMS: atom_id res chain seq x y z
N ILE A 1 -17.26 5.47 5.87
CA ILE A 1 -16.21 4.79 5.08
C ILE A 1 -15.09 4.50 6.07
N SER A 2 -14.84 3.22 6.36
CA SER A 2 -13.74 2.79 7.24
C SER A 2 -12.59 2.25 6.38
N VAL A 3 -11.39 2.27 6.95
CA VAL A 3 -10.21 1.62 6.37
C VAL A 3 -9.83 0.49 7.32
N GLU A 4 -9.67 -0.72 6.78
CA GLU A 4 -9.11 -1.86 7.48
C GLU A 4 -7.68 -2.07 7.00
N VAL A 5 -6.75 -2.31 7.92
CA VAL A 5 -5.33 -2.52 7.62
C VAL A 5 -4.94 -3.91 8.08
N LYS A 6 -4.43 -4.72 7.15
CA LYS A 6 -3.88 -6.04 7.43
C LYS A 6 -2.43 -6.11 6.97
N THR A 7 -1.55 -6.48 7.87
CA THR A 7 -0.13 -6.72 7.56
C THR A 7 0.01 -8.09 6.88
N ILE A 8 0.53 -8.10 5.66
CA ILE A 8 0.76 -9.34 4.89
C ILE A 8 2.14 -9.92 5.21
N SER A 9 3.14 -9.04 5.30
CA SER A 9 4.50 -9.36 5.70
C SER A 9 4.88 -8.41 6.83
N PRO A 10 5.05 -8.90 8.07
CA PRO A 10 5.46 -8.05 9.18
C PRO A 10 6.90 -7.57 8.99
N ASP A 11 7.16 -6.36 9.46
CA ASP A 11 8.49 -5.77 9.58
C ASP A 11 8.77 -5.57 11.08
N ASP A 12 10.05 -5.57 11.48
CA ASP A 12 10.51 -5.53 12.89
C ASP A 12 10.28 -4.17 13.61
N GLY A 13 9.29 -3.38 13.18
CA GLY A 13 8.93 -2.10 13.78
C GLY A 13 9.60 -0.89 13.10
N GLY A 14 9.63 -0.89 11.76
CA GLY A 14 10.27 0.14 10.94
C GLY A 14 9.77 1.58 11.08
N ILE A 15 10.34 2.44 10.23
CA ILE A 15 10.11 3.89 10.24
C ILE A 15 8.75 4.21 9.63
N PHE A 16 7.89 4.88 10.40
CA PHE A 16 6.61 5.37 9.91
C PHE A 16 6.75 6.72 9.20
N PRO A 17 5.99 6.94 8.10
CA PRO A 17 6.01 8.21 7.40
C PRO A 17 5.47 9.34 8.27
N LYS A 18 6.09 10.52 8.16
CA LYS A 18 5.68 11.74 8.87
C LYS A 18 4.93 12.69 7.95
N LYS A 19 4.12 13.58 8.55
CA LYS A 19 3.40 14.62 7.80
C LYS A 19 4.37 15.45 6.96
N GLY A 20 4.07 15.59 5.67
CA GLY A 20 4.87 16.36 4.71
C GLY A 20 5.92 15.55 3.95
N GLN A 21 6.12 14.27 4.26
CA GLN A 21 7.02 13.40 3.48
C GLN A 21 6.31 12.77 2.28
N THR A 22 7.05 12.61 1.18
CA THR A 22 6.63 11.83 0.02
C THR A 22 6.99 10.36 0.23
N CYS A 23 6.00 9.48 0.10
CA CYS A 23 6.19 8.04 0.16
C CYS A 23 6.31 7.47 -1.26
N VAL A 24 7.23 6.53 -1.46
CA VAL A 24 7.30 5.70 -2.67
C VAL A 24 6.79 4.31 -2.30
N VAL A 25 5.78 3.81 -3.02
CA VAL A 25 5.10 2.55 -2.72
C VAL A 25 4.93 1.70 -3.97
N HIS A 26 5.00 0.39 -3.80
CA HIS A 26 4.57 -0.58 -4.81
C HIS A 26 3.17 -1.10 -4.41
N TYR A 27 2.18 -0.93 -5.28
CA TYR A 27 0.79 -1.27 -4.96
C TYR A 27 0.01 -1.85 -6.15
N ILE A 28 -1.03 -2.61 -5.81
CA ILE A 28 -2.06 -3.11 -6.72
C ILE A 28 -3.42 -2.77 -6.12
N GLY A 29 -4.26 -2.07 -6.87
CA GLY A 29 -5.65 -1.77 -6.52
C GLY A 29 -6.61 -2.79 -7.11
N MET A 30 -7.45 -3.38 -6.26
CA MET A 30 -8.46 -4.38 -6.63
C MET A 30 -9.86 -4.00 -6.15
N LEU A 31 -10.88 -4.40 -6.90
CA LEU A 31 -12.28 -4.38 -6.48
C LEU A 31 -12.56 -5.55 -5.52
N GLN A 32 -13.71 -5.51 -4.84
CA GLN A 32 -14.11 -6.57 -3.90
C GLN A 32 -14.27 -7.95 -4.56
N ASN A 33 -14.56 -8.00 -5.87
CA ASN A 33 -14.62 -9.25 -6.64
C ASN A 33 -13.24 -9.75 -7.11
N GLY A 34 -12.15 -9.11 -6.69
CA GLY A 34 -10.78 -9.48 -7.04
C GLY A 34 -10.26 -8.89 -8.35
N ASN A 35 -11.10 -8.19 -9.13
CA ASN A 35 -10.66 -7.58 -10.38
C ASN A 35 -9.72 -6.39 -10.12
N LYS A 36 -8.58 -6.37 -10.79
CA LYS A 36 -7.63 -5.24 -10.74
C LYS A 36 -8.24 -4.04 -11.46
N PHE A 37 -8.17 -2.86 -10.84
CA PHE A 37 -8.60 -1.60 -11.46
C PHE A 37 -7.46 -0.60 -11.64
N SER A 38 -6.37 -0.74 -10.87
CA SER A 38 -5.16 0.07 -10.98
C SER A 38 -3.96 -0.75 -10.50
N SER A 39 -2.80 -0.55 -11.10
CA SER A 39 -1.55 -1.13 -10.62
C SER A 39 -0.39 -0.23 -11.03
N GLN A 40 0.52 0.05 -10.10
CA GLN A 40 1.78 0.72 -10.42
C GLN A 40 2.84 -0.34 -10.65
N SER A 41 3.14 -0.68 -11.91
CA SER A 41 4.34 -1.45 -12.25
C SER A 41 5.45 -0.46 -12.58
N GLY A 42 6.25 -0.09 -11.60
CA GLY A 42 7.40 0.77 -11.85
C GLY A 42 7.76 1.66 -10.67
N VAL A 43 8.76 1.22 -9.93
CA VAL A 43 10.02 1.96 -9.78
C VAL A 43 11.13 0.96 -10.14
N PRO A 44 12.30 1.40 -10.66
CA PRO A 44 13.45 0.51 -10.79
C PRO A 44 13.80 -0.16 -9.45
#